data_AF-A0A4S9Z8P0-F1
#
_entry.id   AF-A0A4S9Z8P0-F1
#
_cell.length_a   1.000
_cell.length_b   1.000
_cell.length_c   1.000
_cell.angle_alpha   90.00
_cell.angle_beta   90.00
_cell.angle_gamma   90.00
#
_symmetry.space_group_name_H-M   'P 1'
#
loop_
_entity.id
_entity.type
_entity.pdbx_description
1 polymer ?
#
loop_
_entity_poly.entity_id
_entity_poly.type
_entity_poly.pdbx_seq_one_letter_code
_entity_poly.pdbx_strand_id
1 'polypeptide(L)'
;MLTAPRISGRFTQLLLLAAILLVLTVFLYTNADAIHIPETVSLKPPTKGRPHHPIDDLIEEADRQQDALLQKQSHTLADAVRAYEDRRGRRPPPGFDVWFHFAQENNALVVEDFFDRVYHDLNPFWAIPALDIRQQAGDIFHRISVRNGNTTQLSDEPRVWLDLWENLIGTIAQHLPDMDIPINVMDESRVIVPWETIDEYMTAEKKSRRIVPASEVVRKFGKTSVGKDEEVPPFDPQWEGGPYWDRAVFGCHPDSPARSYKAEVDYTAFPPLNNSYPEKSYEGYVTNWTYVKQPCEHPQLQGLHGTFVEPISISNSRKLMPLFGGSKLPMNNEILLPPAMYWTDDPFYSGGEQHGAEWDKKKNKIIWRGAASGGRNHAFGSWRNR
;
A
#
# COMPACT_ATOMS: atom_id res chain seq x y z
N MET A 1 -6.31 -4.85 59.01
CA MET A 1 -7.08 -3.69 59.49
C MET A 1 -6.10 -2.68 60.06
N LEU A 2 -5.80 -1.61 59.32
CA LEU A 2 -5.13 -0.41 59.85
C LEU A 2 -6.01 0.77 59.43
N THR A 3 -6.82 1.26 60.36
CA THR A 3 -7.70 2.41 60.18
C THR A 3 -6.89 3.69 60.38
N ALA A 4 -6.87 4.55 59.36
CA ALA A 4 -6.21 5.85 59.42
C ALA A 4 -6.86 6.75 60.50
N PRO A 5 -6.07 7.55 61.25
CA PRO A 5 -6.60 8.42 62.28
C PRO A 5 -7.46 9.54 61.67
N ARG A 6 -8.65 9.74 62.22
CA ARG A 6 -9.60 10.76 61.78
C ARG A 6 -9.18 12.11 62.36
N ILE A 7 -8.57 12.96 61.52
CA ILE A 7 -8.17 14.32 61.89
C ILE A 7 -9.44 15.21 61.83
N SER A 8 -9.99 15.57 62.99
CA SER A 8 -11.33 16.17 63.14
C SER A 8 -11.37 17.71 63.17
N GLY A 9 -10.26 18.41 62.91
CA GLY A 9 -10.22 19.86 62.86
C GLY A 9 -10.17 20.39 61.43
N ARG A 10 -11.11 21.25 61.03
CA ARG A 10 -11.05 21.97 59.73
C ARG A 10 -9.73 22.74 59.57
N PHE A 11 -9.20 23.28 60.67
CA PHE A 11 -7.93 24.00 60.68
C PHE A 11 -6.72 23.08 60.41
N THR A 12 -6.71 21.88 60.99
CA THR A 12 -5.64 20.89 60.75
C THR A 12 -5.73 20.28 59.35
N GLN A 13 -6.93 20.13 58.78
CA GLN A 13 -7.12 19.72 57.39
C GLN A 13 -6.61 20.78 56.40
N LEU A 14 -6.87 22.06 56.66
CA LEU A 14 -6.36 23.17 55.84
C LEU A 14 -4.83 23.29 55.91
N LEU A 15 -4.24 23.09 57.09
CA LEU A 15 -2.78 23.06 57.25
C LEU A 15 -2.13 21.89 56.51
N LEU A 16 -2.75 20.71 56.53
CA LEU A 16 -2.29 19.55 55.75
C LEU A 16 -2.38 19.80 54.25
N LEU A 17 -3.47 20.40 53.78
CA LEU A 17 -3.64 20.77 52.36
C LEU A 17 -2.61 21.82 51.93
N ALA A 18 -2.37 22.83 52.76
CA ALA A 18 -1.35 23.84 52.49
C ALA A 18 0.07 23.23 52.47
N ALA A 19 0.37 22.30 53.38
CA ALA A 19 1.65 21.59 53.39
C ALA A 19 1.82 20.69 52.16
N ILE A 20 0.77 19.97 51.74
CA ILE A 20 0.78 19.14 50.52
C ILE A 20 0.96 20.01 49.28
N LEU A 21 0.25 21.14 49.20
CA LEU A 21 0.39 22.10 48.10
C LEU A 21 1.80 22.69 48.07
N LEU A 22 2.36 23.07 49.23
CA LEU A 22 3.72 23.60 49.33
C LEU A 22 4.74 22.57 48.85
N VAL A 23 4.63 21.31 49.30
CA VAL A 23 5.50 20.21 48.87
C VAL A 23 5.35 19.93 47.37
N LEU A 24 4.13 19.95 46.84
CA LEU A 24 3.88 19.81 45.39
C LEU A 24 4.48 20.98 44.60
N THR A 25 4.32 22.22 45.06
CA THR A 25 4.94 23.37 44.41
C THR A 25 6.46 23.32 44.46
N VAL A 26 7.05 22.96 45.61
CA VAL A 26 8.51 22.79 45.73
C VAL A 26 8.99 21.65 44.84
N PHE A 27 8.29 20.51 44.81
CA PHE A 27 8.63 19.39 43.94
C PHE A 27 8.51 19.75 42.46
N LEU A 28 7.50 20.52 42.06
CA LEU A 28 7.36 21.02 40.69
C LEU A 28 8.45 22.04 40.35
N TYR A 29 8.84 22.90 41.30
CA TYR A 29 9.87 23.93 41.08
C TYR A 29 11.29 23.35 41.07
N THR A 30 11.60 22.37 41.93
CA THR A 30 12.94 21.75 42.00
C THR A 30 13.17 20.72 40.89
N ASN A 31 12.10 20.19 40.28
CA ASN A 31 12.18 19.36 39.08
C ASN A 31 11.89 20.16 37.79
N ALA A 32 11.79 21.50 37.86
CA ALA A 32 11.52 22.34 36.70
C ALA A 32 12.73 22.45 35.73
N ASP A 33 13.94 22.10 36.15
CA ASP A 33 15.14 22.26 35.33
C ASP A 33 15.84 20.93 35.01
N ALA A 34 15.29 20.24 34.00
CA ALA A 34 16.08 19.58 32.95
C ALA A 34 15.25 19.32 31.69
N ILE A 35 14.38 20.26 31.30
CA ILE A 35 14.04 20.39 29.87
C ILE A 35 14.89 21.55 29.37
N HIS A 36 16.10 21.21 28.93
CA HIS A 36 16.81 22.09 28.02
C HIS A 36 15.94 22.16 26.76
N ILE A 37 15.05 23.15 26.71
CA ILE A 37 14.44 23.59 25.46
C ILE A 37 15.62 24.24 24.74
N PRO A 38 16.14 23.67 23.64
CA PRO A 38 17.09 24.38 22.83
C PRO A 38 16.40 25.69 22.44
N GLU A 39 17.11 26.79 22.64
CA GLU A 39 16.71 28.09 22.15
C GLU A 39 16.08 27.93 20.77
N THR A 40 14.86 28.44 20.65
CA THR A 40 14.03 28.43 19.44
C THR A 40 14.88 28.36 18.18
N VAL A 41 14.82 27.24 17.44
CA VAL A 41 15.29 27.24 16.06
C VAL A 41 14.36 28.20 15.32
N SER A 42 14.83 29.42 15.17
CA SER A 42 14.14 30.47 14.44
C SER A 42 13.96 29.95 13.02
N LEU A 43 12.70 29.76 12.61
CA LEU A 43 12.29 29.61 11.21
C LEU A 43 12.47 30.96 10.49
N LYS A 44 13.66 31.53 10.53
CA LYS A 44 14.01 32.59 9.60
C LYS A 44 13.99 31.98 8.20
N PRO A 45 13.36 32.64 7.21
CA PRO A 45 13.54 32.25 5.81
C PRO A 45 15.04 32.17 5.54
N PRO A 46 15.49 31.24 4.66
CA PRO A 46 16.91 30.90 4.54
C PRO A 46 17.71 32.19 4.41
N THR A 47 18.42 32.50 5.49
CA THR A 47 19.40 33.57 5.49
C THR A 47 20.39 33.21 4.41
N LYS A 48 20.59 34.09 3.43
CA LYS A 48 21.69 33.98 2.46
C LYS A 48 22.95 33.53 3.21
N GLY A 49 23.39 32.28 3.04
CA GLY A 49 24.59 31.76 3.72
C GLY A 49 24.62 30.30 4.19
N ARG A 50 23.59 29.46 4.01
CA ARG A 50 23.83 28.01 4.16
C ARG A 50 24.53 27.48 2.90
N PRO A 51 25.62 26.69 3.03
CA PRO A 51 26.24 26.04 1.88
C PRO A 51 25.20 25.22 1.11
N HIS A 52 25.33 25.20 -0.21
CA HIS A 52 24.50 24.36 -1.08
C HIS A 52 24.60 22.90 -0.64
N HIS A 53 23.47 22.26 -0.39
CA HIS A 53 23.40 20.88 0.06
C HIS A 53 22.72 20.02 -1.00
N PRO A 54 23.15 18.78 -1.31
CA PRO A 54 22.55 17.97 -2.38
C PRO A 54 21.02 17.75 -2.25
N ILE A 55 20.49 17.74 -1.02
CA ILE A 55 19.03 17.73 -0.77
C ILE A 55 18.32 18.93 -1.41
N ASP A 56 18.95 20.09 -1.52
CA ASP A 56 18.36 21.28 -2.12
C ASP A 56 18.06 21.04 -3.61
N ASP A 57 18.98 20.39 -4.33
CA ASP A 57 18.76 19.97 -5.72
C ASP A 57 17.63 18.94 -5.83
N LEU A 58 17.56 18.01 -4.88
CA LEU A 58 16.50 16.99 -4.85
C LEU A 58 15.12 17.59 -4.57
N ILE A 59 15.04 18.62 -3.72
CA ILE A 59 13.81 19.36 -3.47
C ILE A 59 13.40 20.12 -4.73
N GLU A 60 14.31 20.86 -5.36
CA GLU A 60 14.02 21.60 -6.59
C GLU A 60 13.55 20.67 -7.72
N GLU A 61 14.20 19.51 -7.88
CA GLU A 61 13.78 18.51 -8.85
C GLU A 61 12.42 17.90 -8.51
N ALA A 62 12.15 17.61 -7.23
CA ALA A 62 10.86 17.08 -6.80
C ALA A 62 9.73 18.09 -7.05
N ASP A 63 9.94 19.38 -6.74
CA ASP A 63 8.98 20.46 -7.01
C ASP A 63 8.71 20.56 -8.52
N ARG A 64 9.76 20.54 -9.35
CA ARG A 64 9.62 20.55 -10.81
C ARG A 64 8.83 19.36 -11.35
N GLN A 65 9.09 18.16 -10.82
CA GLN A 65 8.36 16.94 -11.21
C GLN A 65 6.90 17.00 -10.78
N GLN A 66 6.63 17.49 -9.58
CA GLN A 66 5.27 17.67 -9.06
C GLN A 66 4.49 18.68 -9.89
N ASP A 67 5.07 19.84 -10.20
CA ASP A 67 4.44 20.85 -11.05
C ASP A 67 4.13 20.31 -12.44
N ALA A 68 5.08 19.62 -13.07
CA ALA A 68 4.89 19.00 -14.37
C ALA A 68 3.79 17.91 -14.36
N LEU A 69 3.64 17.19 -13.24
CA LEU A 69 2.58 16.20 -13.06
C LEU A 69 1.21 16.87 -12.91
N LEU A 70 1.11 17.91 -12.09
CA LEU A 70 -0.14 18.64 -11.85
C LEU A 70 -0.62 19.42 -13.09
N GLN A 71 0.30 19.89 -13.94
CA GLN A 71 -0.04 20.51 -15.23
C GLN A 71 -0.79 19.58 -16.19
N LYS A 72 -0.74 18.26 -15.97
CA LYS A 72 -1.49 17.27 -16.77
C LYS A 72 -2.93 17.06 -16.28
N GLN A 73 -3.39 17.82 -15.30
CA GLN A 73 -4.76 17.70 -14.77
C GLN A 73 -5.79 17.90 -15.88
N SER A 74 -6.73 16.96 -15.95
CA SER A 74 -7.90 17.05 -16.82
C SER A 74 -9.04 17.74 -16.08
N HIS A 75 -9.54 18.84 -16.67
CA HIS A 75 -10.66 19.61 -16.10
C HIS A 75 -11.99 19.32 -16.79
N THR A 76 -11.96 18.71 -17.97
CA THR A 76 -13.17 18.32 -18.71
C THR A 76 -13.13 16.83 -19.05
N LEU A 77 -14.30 16.24 -19.26
CA LEU A 77 -14.41 14.84 -19.67
C LEU A 77 -13.65 14.59 -20.99
N ALA A 78 -13.70 15.53 -21.93
CA ALA A 78 -12.99 15.42 -23.20
C ALA A 78 -11.47 15.38 -23.03
N ASP A 79 -10.93 16.15 -22.09
CA ASP A 79 -9.50 16.14 -21.77
C ASP A 79 -9.08 14.85 -21.07
N ALA A 80 -9.90 14.36 -20.14
CA ALA A 80 -9.67 13.08 -19.45
C ALA A 80 -9.67 11.90 -20.43
N VAL A 81 -10.64 11.87 -21.36
CA VAL A 81 -10.71 10.86 -22.43
C VAL A 81 -9.47 10.93 -23.31
N ARG A 82 -9.01 12.14 -23.69
CA ARG A 82 -7.80 12.31 -24.51
C ARG A 82 -6.55 11.82 -23.77
N ALA A 83 -6.38 12.23 -22.52
CA ALA A 83 -5.25 11.81 -21.69
C ALA A 83 -5.22 10.28 -21.50
N TYR A 84 -6.39 9.67 -21.28
CA TYR A 84 -6.54 8.22 -21.25
C TYR A 84 -6.12 7.58 -22.58
N GLU A 85 -6.63 8.07 -23.71
CA GLU A 85 -6.33 7.50 -25.03
C GLU A 85 -4.83 7.59 -25.36
N ASP A 86 -4.23 8.75 -25.08
CA ASP A 86 -2.80 8.99 -25.28
C ASP A 86 -1.94 8.07 -24.41
N ARG A 87 -2.32 7.86 -23.14
CA ARG A 87 -1.53 7.05 -22.20
C ARG A 87 -1.77 5.56 -22.33
N ARG A 88 -3.02 5.15 -22.58
CA ARG A 88 -3.47 3.74 -22.54
C ARG A 88 -3.59 3.12 -23.92
N GLY A 89 -3.65 3.92 -24.99
CA GLY A 89 -3.78 3.43 -26.37
C GLY A 89 -5.09 2.70 -26.65
N ARG A 90 -6.12 2.97 -25.83
CA ARG A 90 -7.47 2.36 -25.91
C ARG A 90 -8.52 3.42 -25.59
N ARG A 91 -9.77 3.19 -25.98
CA ARG A 91 -10.90 4.00 -25.49
C ARG A 91 -11.14 3.72 -23.99
N PRO A 92 -11.61 4.69 -23.20
CA PRO A 92 -12.00 4.47 -21.81
C PRO A 92 -13.13 3.42 -21.67
N PRO A 93 -13.21 2.73 -20.52
CA PRO A 93 -14.23 1.71 -20.28
C PRO A 93 -15.64 2.31 -20.16
N PRO A 94 -16.70 1.47 -20.27
CA PRO A 94 -18.05 1.89 -19.91
C PRO A 94 -18.11 2.51 -18.51
N GLY A 95 -18.83 3.62 -18.34
CA GLY A 95 -18.96 4.33 -17.07
C GLY A 95 -17.82 5.30 -16.74
N PHE A 96 -16.89 5.54 -17.67
CA PHE A 96 -15.80 6.51 -17.45
C PHE A 96 -16.30 7.95 -17.23
N ASP A 97 -17.38 8.34 -17.89
CA ASP A 97 -18.06 9.62 -17.68
C ASP A 97 -18.64 9.71 -16.26
N VAL A 98 -19.29 8.65 -15.79
CA VAL A 98 -19.82 8.55 -14.42
C VAL A 98 -18.69 8.68 -13.40
N TRP A 99 -17.59 7.96 -13.60
CA TRP A 99 -16.40 8.05 -12.75
C TRP A 99 -15.80 9.47 -12.75
N PHE A 100 -15.68 10.10 -13.91
CA PHE A 100 -15.12 11.44 -14.02
C PHE A 100 -15.98 12.47 -13.28
N HIS A 101 -17.30 12.40 -13.42
CA HIS A 101 -18.22 13.28 -12.69
C HIS A 101 -18.16 13.03 -11.17
N PHE A 102 -18.15 11.77 -10.73
CA PHE A 102 -17.97 11.43 -9.32
C PHE A 102 -16.65 12.01 -8.76
N ALA A 103 -15.55 11.92 -9.50
CA ALA A 103 -14.28 12.50 -9.12
C ALA A 103 -14.36 14.04 -8.98
N GLN A 104 -15.03 14.72 -9.91
CA GLN A 104 -15.24 16.17 -9.85
C GLN A 104 -16.09 16.59 -8.65
N GLU A 105 -17.21 15.90 -8.39
CA GLU A 105 -18.10 16.17 -7.26
C GLU A 105 -17.39 16.02 -5.91
N ASN A 106 -16.38 15.16 -5.85
CA ASN A 106 -15.55 14.95 -4.66
C ASN A 106 -14.24 15.76 -4.67
N ASN A 107 -14.10 16.75 -5.56
CA ASN A 107 -12.91 17.60 -5.69
C ASN A 107 -11.59 16.83 -5.87
N ALA A 108 -11.66 15.65 -6.50
CA ALA A 108 -10.47 14.85 -6.78
C ALA A 108 -9.67 15.43 -7.95
N LEU A 109 -8.34 15.38 -7.85
CA LEU A 109 -7.45 15.71 -8.96
C LEU A 109 -7.43 14.58 -9.98
N VAL A 110 -7.89 14.87 -11.20
CA VAL A 110 -7.88 13.90 -12.29
C VAL A 110 -6.62 14.07 -13.13
N VAL A 111 -5.57 13.33 -12.79
CA VAL A 111 -4.33 13.22 -13.58
C VAL A 111 -4.17 11.76 -13.98
N GLU A 112 -4.16 11.47 -15.28
CA GLU A 112 -4.17 10.07 -15.78
C GLU A 112 -2.96 9.25 -15.28
N ASP A 113 -1.80 9.88 -15.06
CA ASP A 113 -0.61 9.27 -14.46
C ASP A 113 -0.87 8.66 -13.06
N PHE A 114 -1.83 9.17 -12.26
CA PHE A 114 -2.15 8.62 -10.94
C PHE A 114 -2.73 7.19 -11.00
N PHE A 115 -3.30 6.81 -12.14
CA PHE A 115 -3.98 5.53 -12.32
C PHE A 115 -3.08 4.45 -12.90
N ASP A 116 -1.78 4.70 -13.06
CA ASP A 116 -0.82 3.74 -13.63
C ASP A 116 -0.82 2.39 -12.92
N ARG A 117 -0.97 2.38 -11.59
CA ARG A 117 -1.05 1.14 -10.83
C ARG A 117 -2.16 0.23 -11.33
N VAL A 118 -3.34 0.78 -11.63
CA VAL A 118 -4.47 0.01 -12.15
C VAL A 118 -4.06 -0.71 -13.42
N TYR A 119 -3.42 -0.03 -14.37
CA TYR A 119 -3.05 -0.65 -15.64
C TYR A 119 -1.79 -1.53 -15.56
N HIS A 120 -0.84 -1.24 -14.67
CA HIS A 120 0.26 -2.15 -14.39
C HIS A 120 -0.26 -3.53 -13.94
N ASP A 121 -1.34 -3.54 -13.16
CA ASP A 121 -1.93 -4.75 -12.62
C ASP A 121 -2.92 -5.41 -13.60
N LEU A 122 -3.69 -4.62 -14.36
CA LEU A 122 -4.74 -5.12 -15.27
C LEU A 122 -4.25 -5.48 -16.68
N ASN A 123 -3.16 -4.90 -17.18
CA ASN A 123 -2.71 -5.13 -18.56
C ASN A 123 -2.50 -6.62 -18.91
N PRO A 124 -1.87 -7.46 -18.07
CA PRO A 124 -1.70 -8.88 -18.40
C PRO A 124 -3.04 -9.61 -18.70
N PHE A 125 -4.14 -9.20 -18.08
CA PHE A 125 -5.45 -9.84 -18.26
C PHE A 125 -6.07 -9.59 -19.64
N TRP A 126 -5.61 -8.58 -20.40
CA TRP A 126 -6.08 -8.37 -21.77
C TRP A 126 -5.62 -9.46 -22.75
N ALA A 127 -4.66 -10.30 -22.35
CA ALA A 127 -4.25 -11.48 -23.10
C ALA A 127 -5.12 -12.71 -22.80
N ILE A 128 -5.99 -12.64 -21.78
CA ILE A 128 -6.79 -13.76 -21.31
C ILE A 128 -8.24 -13.60 -21.81
N PRO A 129 -8.88 -14.67 -22.30
CA PRO A 129 -10.30 -14.62 -22.65
C PRO A 129 -11.16 -14.17 -21.47
N ALA A 130 -12.07 -13.22 -21.70
CA ALA A 130 -12.93 -12.68 -20.65
C ALA A 130 -13.79 -13.76 -19.96
N LEU A 131 -14.11 -14.85 -20.67
CA LEU A 131 -14.84 -15.99 -20.12
C LEU A 131 -14.03 -16.72 -19.04
N ASP A 132 -12.74 -16.94 -19.29
CA ASP A 132 -11.82 -17.59 -18.34
C ASP A 132 -11.62 -16.73 -17.10
N ILE A 133 -11.49 -15.40 -17.25
CA ILE A 133 -11.39 -14.46 -16.12
C ILE A 133 -12.63 -14.56 -15.22
N ARG A 134 -13.83 -14.64 -15.80
CA ARG A 134 -15.08 -14.80 -15.04
C ARG A 134 -15.15 -16.13 -14.31
N GLN A 135 -14.74 -17.22 -14.97
CA GLN A 135 -14.66 -18.54 -14.32
C GLN A 135 -13.68 -18.50 -13.14
N GLN A 136 -12.47 -17.97 -13.36
CA GLN A 136 -11.47 -17.80 -12.31
C GLN A 136 -12.02 -17.01 -11.12
N ALA A 137 -12.64 -15.85 -11.38
CA ALA A 137 -13.22 -15.03 -10.32
C ALA A 137 -14.34 -15.74 -9.55
N GLY A 138 -15.20 -16.48 -10.26
CA GLY A 138 -16.29 -17.25 -9.70
C GLY A 138 -15.86 -18.51 -8.93
N ASP A 139 -14.64 -19.00 -9.12
CA ASP A 139 -14.11 -20.18 -8.42
C ASP A 139 -13.26 -19.84 -7.18
N ILE A 140 -12.77 -18.61 -7.04
CA ILE A 140 -12.07 -18.20 -5.81
C ILE A 140 -13.07 -18.00 -4.66
N PHE A 141 -12.92 -18.80 -3.60
CA PHE A 141 -13.82 -18.80 -2.45
C PHE A 141 -13.93 -17.44 -1.74
N HIS A 142 -12.81 -16.83 -1.34
CA HIS A 142 -12.84 -15.53 -0.65
C HIS A 142 -13.08 -14.41 -1.66
N ARG A 143 -14.22 -13.73 -1.59
CA ARG A 143 -14.59 -12.69 -2.55
C ARG A 143 -15.64 -11.74 -2.03
N ILE A 144 -15.68 -10.57 -2.66
CA ILE A 144 -16.81 -9.65 -2.61
C ILE A 144 -17.54 -9.76 -3.94
N SER A 145 -18.87 -9.85 -3.90
CA SER A 145 -19.73 -9.97 -5.07
C SER A 145 -20.64 -8.75 -5.15
N VAL A 146 -20.69 -8.10 -6.31
CA VAL A 146 -21.66 -7.04 -6.62
C VAL A 146 -22.81 -7.68 -7.40
N ARG A 147 -24.05 -7.50 -6.96
CA ARG A 147 -25.27 -7.96 -7.65
C ARG A 147 -26.36 -6.90 -7.55
N ASN A 148 -26.83 -6.40 -8.70
CA ASN A 148 -27.86 -5.38 -8.81
C ASN A 148 -27.59 -4.15 -7.90
N GLY A 149 -26.34 -3.69 -7.88
CA GLY A 149 -25.92 -2.54 -7.07
C GLY A 149 -25.77 -2.80 -5.57
N ASN A 150 -25.88 -4.05 -5.11
CA ASN A 150 -25.63 -4.45 -3.72
C ASN A 150 -24.37 -5.30 -3.62
N THR A 151 -23.68 -5.22 -2.49
CA THR A 151 -22.50 -6.05 -2.19
C THR A 151 -22.85 -7.19 -1.23
N THR A 152 -22.17 -8.32 -1.39
CA THR A 152 -22.11 -9.39 -0.40
C THR A 152 -20.70 -9.96 -0.35
N GLN A 153 -20.26 -10.46 0.80
CA GLN A 153 -18.99 -11.18 0.93
C GLN A 153 -19.16 -12.68 1.11
N LEU A 154 -18.15 -13.44 0.67
CA LEU A 154 -17.94 -14.85 1.00
C LEU A 154 -16.56 -14.98 1.65
N SER A 155 -16.54 -15.46 2.90
CA SER A 155 -15.33 -15.69 3.69
C SER A 155 -15.56 -16.86 4.65
N ASP A 156 -14.47 -17.48 5.11
CA ASP A 156 -14.49 -18.58 6.07
C ASP A 156 -14.73 -18.09 7.50
N GLU A 157 -14.23 -16.91 7.82
CA GLU A 157 -14.42 -16.22 9.09
C GLU A 157 -14.60 -14.71 8.88
N PRO A 158 -15.17 -13.98 9.87
CA PRO A 158 -15.25 -12.52 9.84
C PRO A 158 -13.86 -11.87 9.85
N ARG A 159 -13.67 -10.84 9.03
CA ARG A 159 -12.39 -10.12 8.89
C ARG A 159 -12.65 -8.61 8.75
N VAL A 160 -12.10 -7.82 9.67
CA VAL A 160 -12.35 -6.35 9.72
C VAL A 160 -11.97 -5.65 8.41
N TRP A 161 -10.83 -6.01 7.80
CA TRP A 161 -10.40 -5.40 6.54
C TRP A 161 -11.29 -5.79 5.35
N LEU A 162 -11.89 -6.99 5.37
CA LEU A 162 -12.80 -7.44 4.33
C LEU A 162 -14.12 -6.66 4.42
N ASP A 163 -14.64 -6.46 5.64
CA ASP A 163 -15.83 -5.64 5.89
C ASP A 163 -15.62 -4.19 5.41
N LEU A 164 -14.42 -3.63 5.65
CA LEU A 164 -14.06 -2.28 5.18
C LEU A 164 -13.98 -2.20 3.65
N TRP A 165 -13.40 -3.19 2.99
CA TRP A 165 -13.38 -3.24 1.52
C TRP A 165 -14.78 -3.44 0.92
N GLU A 166 -15.61 -4.29 1.52
CA GLU A 166 -17.01 -4.45 1.12
C GLU A 166 -17.75 -3.12 1.25
N ASN A 167 -17.60 -2.42 2.37
CA ASN A 167 -18.22 -1.13 2.58
C ASN A 167 -17.76 -0.08 1.56
N LEU A 168 -16.45 0.01 1.31
CA LEU A 168 -15.87 0.89 0.29
C LEU A 168 -16.49 0.62 -1.09
N ILE A 169 -16.52 -0.64 -1.52
CA ILE A 169 -17.11 -1.04 -2.80
C ILE A 169 -18.62 -0.74 -2.82
N GLY A 170 -19.31 -0.95 -1.69
CA GLY A 170 -20.72 -0.67 -1.51
C GLY A 170 -21.08 0.79 -1.81
N THR A 171 -20.21 1.74 -1.49
CA THR A 171 -20.46 3.18 -1.76
C THR A 171 -20.58 3.52 -3.24
N ILE A 172 -19.98 2.71 -4.12
CA ILE A 172 -20.00 2.90 -5.57
C ILE A 172 -20.71 1.78 -6.32
N ALA A 173 -21.27 0.78 -5.61
CA ALA A 173 -21.79 -0.45 -6.21
C ALA A 173 -22.89 -0.21 -7.24
N GLN A 174 -23.70 0.84 -7.07
CA GLN A 174 -24.73 1.27 -8.04
C GLN A 174 -24.18 1.67 -9.41
N HIS A 175 -22.90 2.00 -9.50
CA HIS A 175 -22.20 2.35 -10.75
C HIS A 175 -21.39 1.20 -11.34
N LEU A 176 -21.28 0.08 -10.61
CA LEU A 176 -20.54 -1.10 -11.02
C LEU A 176 -21.49 -2.11 -11.70
N PRO A 177 -21.00 -2.90 -12.67
CA PRO A 177 -21.74 -4.06 -13.11
C PRO A 177 -21.74 -5.14 -12.02
N ASP A 178 -22.61 -6.13 -12.20
CA ASP A 178 -22.48 -7.38 -11.47
C ASP A 178 -21.06 -7.95 -11.69
N MET A 179 -20.34 -8.28 -10.62
CA MET A 179 -19.00 -8.87 -10.69
C MET A 179 -18.65 -9.66 -9.44
N ASP A 180 -17.73 -10.60 -9.58
CA ASP A 180 -17.04 -11.25 -8.46
C ASP A 180 -15.63 -10.69 -8.36
N ILE A 181 -15.25 -10.28 -7.15
CA ILE A 181 -13.99 -9.63 -6.81
C ILE A 181 -13.28 -10.55 -5.81
N PRO A 182 -12.48 -11.52 -6.27
CA PRO A 182 -11.67 -12.36 -5.40
C PRO A 182 -10.75 -11.53 -4.52
N ILE A 183 -10.72 -11.81 -3.21
CA ILE A 183 -9.92 -11.08 -2.24
C ILE A 183 -8.85 -11.99 -1.66
N ASN A 184 -7.60 -11.51 -1.67
CA ASN A 184 -6.55 -12.05 -0.84
C ASN A 184 -6.84 -11.64 0.62
N VAL A 185 -7.19 -12.63 1.43
CA VAL A 185 -7.45 -12.47 2.87
C VAL A 185 -6.21 -12.66 3.75
N MET A 186 -5.05 -12.94 3.16
CA MET A 186 -3.77 -13.14 3.85
C MET A 186 -2.94 -11.85 3.84
N ASP A 187 -2.03 -11.72 4.80
CA ASP A 187 -1.09 -10.59 4.85
C ASP A 187 -0.06 -10.67 3.72
N GLU A 188 0.38 -11.89 3.38
CA GLU A 188 1.34 -12.14 2.31
C GLU A 188 0.70 -12.22 0.91
N SER A 189 1.45 -11.76 -0.09
CA SER A 189 1.07 -11.89 -1.51
C SER A 189 0.95 -13.32 -1.99
N ARG A 190 -0.06 -13.59 -2.81
CA ARG A 190 -0.41 -14.96 -3.23
C ARG A 190 -0.22 -15.28 -4.70
N VAL A 191 -0.14 -14.28 -5.57
CA VAL A 191 0.02 -14.53 -7.01
C VAL A 191 1.46 -14.21 -7.44
N ILE A 192 2.20 -15.24 -7.85
CA ILE A 192 3.57 -15.14 -8.38
C ILE A 192 3.63 -15.88 -9.71
N VAL A 193 3.27 -15.20 -10.78
CA VAL A 193 3.36 -15.73 -12.13
C VAL A 193 4.81 -15.61 -12.60
N PRO A 194 5.38 -16.63 -13.26
CA PRO A 194 6.70 -16.50 -13.87
C PRO A 194 6.79 -15.26 -14.76
N TRP A 195 7.90 -14.53 -14.67
CA TRP A 195 8.11 -13.28 -15.39
C TRP A 195 7.91 -13.44 -16.90
N GLU A 196 8.43 -14.55 -17.45
CA GLU A 196 8.35 -14.90 -18.87
C GLU A 196 6.88 -15.02 -19.32
N THR A 197 6.02 -15.63 -18.50
CA THR A 197 4.59 -15.75 -18.78
C THR A 197 3.89 -14.39 -18.74
N ILE A 198 4.24 -13.52 -17.78
CA ILE A 198 3.71 -12.15 -17.74
C ILE A 198 4.17 -11.35 -18.95
N ASP A 199 5.42 -11.49 -19.38
CA ASP A 199 5.94 -10.80 -20.57
C ASP A 199 5.22 -11.23 -21.86
N GLU A 200 4.90 -12.53 -22.00
CA GLU A 200 4.05 -13.04 -23.08
C GLU A 200 2.67 -12.37 -23.08
N TYR A 201 2.01 -12.30 -21.92
CA TYR A 201 0.71 -11.62 -21.77
C TYR A 201 0.79 -10.12 -22.06
N MET A 202 1.83 -9.45 -21.57
CA MET A 202 2.05 -8.03 -21.84
C MET A 202 2.34 -7.78 -23.33
N THR A 203 3.03 -8.69 -24.00
CA THR A 203 3.26 -8.62 -25.45
C THR A 203 1.95 -8.79 -26.24
N ALA A 204 1.10 -9.74 -25.84
CA ALA A 204 -0.22 -9.91 -26.44
C ALA A 204 -1.14 -8.71 -26.17
N GLU A 205 -1.12 -8.15 -24.96
CA GLU A 205 -1.85 -6.93 -24.60
C GLU A 205 -1.42 -5.77 -25.51
N LYS A 206 -0.12 -5.48 -25.61
CA LYS A 206 0.39 -4.38 -26.45
C LYS A 206 -0.05 -4.52 -27.91
N LYS A 207 -0.01 -5.73 -28.46
CA LYS A 207 -0.46 -6.02 -29.85
C LYS A 207 -1.97 -5.80 -30.05
N SER A 208 -2.78 -5.92 -29.00
CA SER A 208 -4.24 -5.74 -29.09
C SER A 208 -4.70 -4.29 -28.85
N ARG A 209 -3.79 -3.37 -28.47
CA ARG A 209 -4.13 -1.96 -28.27
C ARG A 209 -4.57 -1.32 -29.58
N ARG A 210 -5.78 -0.76 -29.58
CA ARG A 210 -6.29 0.04 -30.68
C ARG A 210 -7.34 1.04 -30.18
N ILE A 211 -7.31 2.23 -30.76
CA ILE A 211 -8.39 3.21 -30.63
C ILE A 211 -9.45 2.85 -31.67
N VAL A 212 -10.57 2.27 -31.23
CA VAL A 212 -11.68 1.91 -32.12
C VAL A 212 -12.52 3.14 -32.47
N PRO A 213 -13.17 3.15 -33.65
CA PRO A 213 -14.17 4.15 -34.00
C PRO A 213 -15.32 4.20 -32.99
N ALA A 214 -15.93 5.37 -32.79
CA ALA A 214 -17.01 5.56 -31.82
C ALA A 214 -18.22 4.62 -32.05
N SER A 215 -18.46 4.19 -33.30
CA SER A 215 -19.50 3.24 -33.68
C SER A 215 -19.25 1.81 -33.20
N GLU A 216 -18.00 1.45 -32.92
CA GLU A 216 -17.59 0.11 -32.44
C GLU A 216 -17.43 0.06 -30.92
N VAL A 217 -17.54 1.20 -30.22
CA VAL A 217 -17.38 1.25 -28.76
C VAL A 217 -18.56 0.57 -28.08
N VAL A 218 -18.26 -0.48 -27.31
CA VAL A 218 -19.23 -1.13 -26.45
C VAL A 218 -19.46 -0.26 -25.21
N ARG A 219 -20.71 0.14 -24.95
CA ARG A 219 -21.10 1.01 -23.83
C ARG A 219 -21.73 0.28 -22.64
N LYS A 220 -21.91 -1.04 -22.75
CA LYS A 220 -22.54 -1.87 -21.73
C LYS A 220 -21.54 -2.91 -21.25
N PHE A 221 -21.61 -3.24 -19.97
CA PHE A 221 -20.82 -4.34 -19.43
C PHE A 221 -21.30 -5.68 -19.99
N GLY A 222 -20.37 -6.64 -20.07
CA GLY A 222 -20.67 -8.02 -20.46
C GLY A 222 -21.37 -8.80 -19.34
N LYS A 223 -21.54 -10.10 -19.56
CA LYS A 223 -22.02 -11.03 -18.52
C LYS A 223 -21.02 -11.12 -17.36
N THR A 224 -21.52 -11.42 -16.18
CA THR A 224 -20.73 -11.55 -14.94
C THR A 224 -20.28 -12.98 -14.65
N SER A 225 -21.16 -13.94 -14.88
CA SER A 225 -20.91 -15.35 -14.64
C SER A 225 -20.79 -16.11 -15.96
N VAL A 226 -20.23 -17.32 -15.87
CA VAL A 226 -20.28 -18.31 -16.94
C VAL A 226 -21.74 -18.79 -17.08
N GLY A 227 -22.26 -18.74 -18.30
CA GLY A 227 -23.59 -19.23 -18.63
C GLY A 227 -23.69 -20.74 -18.49
N LYS A 228 -24.89 -21.28 -18.29
CA LYS A 228 -25.11 -22.74 -18.19
C LYS A 228 -24.73 -23.49 -19.48
N ASP A 229 -24.72 -22.78 -20.59
CA ASP A 229 -24.40 -23.22 -21.94
C ASP A 229 -22.94 -22.95 -22.33
N GLU A 230 -22.17 -22.25 -21.49
CA GLU A 230 -20.76 -21.96 -21.74
C GLU A 230 -19.89 -23.06 -21.11
N GLU A 231 -19.10 -23.75 -21.94
CA GLU A 231 -18.19 -24.81 -21.49
C GLU A 231 -16.83 -24.24 -21.12
N VAL A 232 -16.61 -23.99 -19.82
CA VAL A 232 -15.28 -23.66 -19.26
C VAL A 232 -14.98 -24.56 -18.08
N PRO A 233 -13.79 -25.19 -18.01
CA PRO A 233 -13.44 -26.03 -16.88
C PRO A 233 -13.31 -25.20 -15.59
N PRO A 234 -13.63 -25.78 -14.42
CA PRO A 234 -13.36 -25.14 -13.14
C PRO A 234 -11.88 -24.76 -13.02
N PHE A 235 -11.64 -23.60 -12.44
CA PHE A 235 -10.32 -23.09 -12.17
C PHE A 235 -9.85 -23.53 -10.77
N ASP A 236 -8.78 -24.31 -10.75
CA ASP A 236 -8.02 -24.58 -9.54
C ASP A 236 -6.78 -23.65 -9.49
N PRO A 237 -6.71 -22.73 -8.50
CA PRO A 237 -5.53 -21.89 -8.28
C PRO A 237 -4.24 -22.66 -8.06
N GLN A 238 -4.31 -23.92 -7.60
CA GLN A 238 -3.15 -24.72 -7.22
C GLN A 238 -2.31 -23.99 -6.15
N TRP A 239 -2.95 -23.73 -5.02
CA TRP A 239 -2.30 -23.10 -3.87
C TRP A 239 -1.22 -24.00 -3.30
N GLU A 240 0.00 -23.48 -3.18
CA GLU A 240 1.12 -24.20 -2.59
C GLU A 240 1.75 -23.41 -1.43
N GLY A 241 2.19 -24.11 -0.38
CA GLY A 241 3.00 -23.56 0.72
C GLY A 241 4.49 -23.87 0.55
N GLY A 242 5.38 -23.25 1.32
CA GLY A 242 6.83 -23.50 1.28
C GLY A 242 7.67 -22.23 1.43
N PRO A 243 9.01 -22.32 1.24
CA PRO A 243 9.88 -21.16 1.26
C PRO A 243 9.47 -20.14 0.19
N TYR A 244 9.29 -18.88 0.59
CA TYR A 244 8.76 -17.85 -0.30
C TYR A 244 9.81 -17.36 -1.32
N TRP A 245 11.07 -17.21 -0.91
CA TRP A 245 12.14 -16.70 -1.79
C TRP A 245 12.29 -17.53 -3.08
N ASP A 246 12.36 -18.86 -2.94
CA ASP A 246 12.50 -19.80 -4.06
C ASP A 246 11.39 -19.67 -5.11
N ARG A 247 10.26 -19.06 -4.74
CA ARG A 247 9.12 -18.81 -5.62
C ARG A 247 9.11 -17.39 -6.14
N ALA A 248 9.32 -16.42 -5.26
CA ALA A 248 9.30 -15.00 -5.59
C ALA A 248 10.27 -14.68 -6.73
N VAL A 249 11.45 -15.33 -6.76
CA VAL A 249 12.44 -15.13 -7.83
C VAL A 249 11.92 -15.48 -9.23
N PHE A 250 10.91 -16.34 -9.38
CA PHE A 250 10.32 -16.61 -10.70
C PHE A 250 9.59 -15.40 -11.28
N GLY A 251 9.05 -14.52 -10.43
CA GLY A 251 8.43 -13.27 -10.88
C GLY A 251 9.46 -12.18 -11.24
N CYS A 252 10.74 -12.43 -11.04
CA CYS A 252 11.82 -11.54 -11.45
C CYS A 252 12.28 -11.83 -12.89
N HIS A 253 12.79 -10.79 -13.56
CA HIS A 253 13.38 -10.89 -14.91
C HIS A 253 14.43 -12.03 -14.95
N PRO A 254 14.50 -12.83 -16.05
CA PRO A 254 15.43 -13.96 -16.17
C PRO A 254 16.90 -13.60 -15.90
N ASP A 255 17.32 -12.41 -16.32
CA ASP A 255 18.69 -11.90 -16.15
C ASP A 255 18.92 -11.19 -14.82
N SER A 256 17.91 -11.09 -13.95
CA SER A 256 18.07 -10.39 -12.66
C SER A 256 18.96 -11.19 -11.71
N PRO A 257 19.77 -10.51 -10.85
CA PRO A 257 20.62 -11.18 -9.87
C PRO A 257 19.88 -12.19 -8.99
N ALA A 258 18.63 -11.89 -8.61
CA ALA A 258 17.82 -12.75 -7.75
C ALA A 258 17.57 -14.16 -8.33
N ARG A 259 17.53 -14.34 -9.66
CA ARG A 259 17.29 -15.66 -10.28
C ARG A 259 18.37 -16.69 -9.96
N SER A 260 19.57 -16.25 -9.59
CA SER A 260 20.70 -17.11 -9.25
C SER A 260 21.08 -17.08 -7.76
N TYR A 261 20.43 -16.19 -7.00
CA TYR A 261 20.78 -15.95 -5.60
C TYR A 261 20.05 -16.95 -4.70
N LYS A 262 20.81 -17.70 -3.90
CA LYS A 262 20.27 -18.73 -3.02
C LYS A 262 19.40 -18.11 -1.93
N ALA A 263 18.37 -18.84 -1.51
CA ALA A 263 17.62 -18.49 -0.32
C ALA A 263 18.57 -18.41 0.89
N GLU A 264 18.46 -17.34 1.66
CA GLU A 264 19.11 -17.25 2.95
C GLU A 264 18.41 -18.23 3.90
N VAL A 265 19.22 -18.96 4.66
CA VAL A 265 18.75 -19.95 5.63
C VAL A 265 19.34 -19.69 7.02
N ASP A 266 20.35 -18.82 7.11
CA ASP A 266 20.93 -18.33 8.34
C ASP A 266 20.72 -16.82 8.48
N TYR A 267 19.70 -16.47 9.25
CA TYR A 267 19.36 -15.09 9.57
C TYR A 267 20.03 -14.58 10.86
N THR A 268 21.05 -15.30 11.38
CA THR A 268 21.79 -14.85 12.57
C THR A 268 22.89 -13.85 12.25
N ALA A 269 23.35 -13.82 10.99
CA ALA A 269 24.30 -12.86 10.47
C ALA A 269 23.55 -11.74 9.74
N PHE A 270 24.05 -10.51 9.89
CA PHE A 270 23.55 -9.40 9.08
C PHE A 270 23.84 -9.68 7.60
N PRO A 271 22.87 -9.49 6.70
CA PRO A 271 23.08 -9.77 5.28
C PRO A 271 24.22 -8.90 4.73
N PRO A 272 24.98 -9.40 3.75
CA PRO A 272 26.13 -8.70 3.21
C PRO A 272 25.68 -7.50 2.37
N LEU A 273 25.36 -6.40 3.05
CA LEU A 273 25.06 -5.13 2.41
C LEU A 273 26.35 -4.47 1.94
N ASN A 274 26.30 -3.91 0.74
CA ASN A 274 27.37 -3.07 0.26
C ASN A 274 27.38 -1.74 1.05
N ASN A 275 28.55 -1.36 1.58
CA ASN A 275 28.73 -0.10 2.30
C ASN A 275 28.91 1.11 1.36
N SER A 276 28.94 0.92 0.04
CA SER A 276 28.90 2.01 -0.93
C SER A 276 27.50 2.59 -1.07
N TYR A 277 27.41 3.79 -1.66
CA TYR A 277 26.11 4.32 -2.05
C TYR A 277 25.41 3.37 -3.03
N PRO A 278 24.08 3.18 -2.91
CA PRO A 278 23.31 2.40 -3.88
C PRO A 278 23.48 2.98 -5.28
N GLU A 279 23.43 2.13 -6.31
CA GLU A 279 23.32 2.62 -7.68
C GLU A 279 22.06 3.50 -7.83
N LYS A 280 22.13 4.49 -8.72
CA LYS A 280 21.08 5.51 -8.89
C LYS A 280 20.81 6.30 -7.59
N SER A 281 21.90 6.64 -6.90
CA SER A 281 21.93 7.68 -5.88
C SER A 281 22.51 8.98 -6.46
N TYR A 282 22.22 10.10 -5.80
CA TYR A 282 22.79 11.41 -6.09
C TYR A 282 23.48 11.90 -4.83
N GLU A 283 24.81 12.04 -4.87
CA GLU A 283 25.62 12.51 -3.74
C GLU A 283 25.32 11.76 -2.41
N GLY A 284 25.09 10.46 -2.51
CA GLY A 284 24.78 9.59 -1.37
C GLY A 284 23.31 9.55 -0.92
N TYR A 285 22.42 10.30 -1.58
CA TYR A 285 20.98 10.25 -1.37
C TYR A 285 20.29 9.35 -2.39
N VAL A 286 19.32 8.55 -1.94
CA VAL A 286 18.51 7.71 -2.84
C VAL A 286 17.63 8.59 -3.72
N THR A 287 17.76 8.47 -5.05
CA THR A 287 16.87 9.18 -6.00
C THR A 287 15.92 8.23 -6.71
N ASN A 288 16.34 6.99 -6.97
CA ASN A 288 15.48 5.95 -7.54
C ASN A 288 15.10 4.91 -6.47
N TRP A 289 14.09 5.22 -5.67
CA TRP A 289 13.65 4.33 -4.59
C TRP A 289 13.05 3.02 -5.09
N THR A 290 12.44 2.99 -6.28
CA THR A 290 11.85 1.76 -6.83
C THR A 290 12.94 0.74 -7.15
N TYR A 291 14.06 1.18 -7.71
CA TYR A 291 15.24 0.34 -7.96
C TYR A 291 15.91 -0.11 -6.65
N VAL A 292 16.25 0.82 -5.75
CA VAL A 292 17.03 0.51 -4.54
C VAL A 292 16.32 -0.47 -3.60
N LYS A 293 14.98 -0.51 -3.61
CA LYS A 293 14.21 -1.45 -2.79
C LYS A 293 13.79 -2.73 -3.52
N GLN A 294 14.18 -2.92 -4.77
CA GLN A 294 13.73 -4.04 -5.60
C GLN A 294 14.49 -5.33 -5.26
N PRO A 295 13.84 -6.36 -4.69
CA PRO A 295 14.54 -7.60 -4.32
C PRO A 295 15.10 -8.37 -5.53
N CYS A 296 14.54 -8.16 -6.73
CA CYS A 296 15.07 -8.77 -7.95
C CYS A 296 16.49 -8.27 -8.29
N GLU A 297 16.77 -6.98 -8.05
CA GLU A 297 18.09 -6.36 -8.30
C GLU A 297 19.02 -6.48 -7.09
N HIS A 298 18.44 -6.53 -5.89
CA HIS A 298 19.16 -6.55 -4.62
C HIS A 298 18.73 -7.75 -3.78
N PRO A 299 19.10 -8.98 -4.18
CA PRO A 299 18.62 -10.20 -3.53
C PRO A 299 19.06 -10.36 -2.08
N GLN A 300 20.11 -9.66 -1.64
CA GLN A 300 20.50 -9.57 -0.23
C GLN A 300 19.42 -8.95 0.67
N LEU A 301 18.45 -8.21 0.10
CA LEU A 301 17.30 -7.67 0.84
C LEU A 301 16.37 -8.76 1.38
N GLN A 302 16.48 -10.01 0.91
CA GLN A 302 15.68 -11.11 1.43
C GLN A 302 15.90 -11.33 2.95
N GLY A 303 17.10 -11.04 3.46
CA GLY A 303 17.42 -11.14 4.88
C GLY A 303 16.84 -10.00 5.73
N LEU A 304 16.22 -8.99 5.12
CA LEU A 304 15.78 -7.76 5.81
C LEU A 304 14.27 -7.53 5.79
N HIS A 305 13.49 -8.42 5.17
CA HIS A 305 12.06 -8.26 5.01
C HIS A 305 11.30 -9.49 5.53
N GLY A 306 10.34 -9.28 6.44
CA GLY A 306 9.64 -10.34 7.15
C GLY A 306 8.97 -11.38 6.24
N THR A 307 8.42 -10.96 5.10
CA THR A 307 7.86 -11.87 4.08
C THR A 307 8.85 -12.93 3.57
N PHE A 308 10.14 -12.61 3.48
CA PHE A 308 11.18 -13.55 3.03
C PHE A 308 11.78 -14.33 4.20
N VAL A 309 11.99 -13.66 5.35
CA VAL A 309 12.66 -14.23 6.52
C VAL A 309 11.78 -15.24 7.24
N GLU A 310 10.60 -14.82 7.68
CA GLU A 310 9.70 -15.63 8.51
C GLU A 310 8.25 -15.15 8.33
N PRO A 311 7.62 -15.43 7.16
CA PRO A 311 6.24 -15.03 6.90
C PRO A 311 5.26 -15.71 7.87
N ILE A 312 4.15 -15.05 8.16
CA ILE A 312 3.06 -15.58 8.99
C ILE A 312 2.38 -16.74 8.24
N SER A 313 2.14 -16.56 6.94
CA SER A 313 1.41 -17.52 6.14
C SER A 313 1.86 -17.55 4.67
N ILE A 314 1.96 -18.74 4.07
CA ILE A 314 2.36 -18.89 2.67
C ILE A 314 1.40 -19.80 1.94
N SER A 315 0.74 -19.25 0.92
CA SER A 315 -0.18 -19.94 0.03
C SER A 315 -0.15 -19.22 -1.31
N ASN A 316 0.79 -19.60 -2.18
CA ASN A 316 1.01 -18.94 -3.46
C ASN A 316 0.49 -19.78 -4.63
N SER A 317 0.16 -19.11 -5.72
CA SER A 317 -0.14 -19.70 -7.03
C SER A 317 0.78 -19.12 -8.09
N ARG A 318 1.10 -19.94 -9.09
CA ARG A 318 1.81 -19.52 -10.31
C ARG A 318 0.88 -19.15 -11.47
N LYS A 319 -0.43 -19.29 -11.28
CA LYS A 319 -1.44 -18.97 -12.30
C LYS A 319 -1.89 -17.54 -12.15
N LEU A 320 -1.94 -16.79 -13.25
CA LEU A 320 -2.54 -15.47 -13.25
C LEU A 320 -4.06 -15.61 -13.04
N MET A 321 -4.60 -14.87 -12.08
CA MET A 321 -6.02 -14.82 -11.75
C MET A 321 -6.35 -13.44 -11.16
N PRO A 322 -7.60 -12.94 -11.27
CA PRO A 322 -7.98 -11.60 -10.83
C PRO A 322 -8.13 -11.52 -9.29
N LEU A 323 -7.06 -11.82 -8.56
CA LEU A 323 -7.01 -11.73 -7.10
C LEU A 323 -6.63 -10.32 -6.66
N PHE A 324 -7.51 -9.68 -5.89
CA PHE A 324 -7.27 -8.36 -5.34
C PHE A 324 -6.60 -8.44 -3.97
N GLY A 325 -5.63 -7.57 -3.70
CA GLY A 325 -4.88 -7.57 -2.43
C GLY A 325 -4.61 -6.16 -1.90
N GLY A 326 -4.43 -6.03 -0.59
CA GLY A 326 -4.12 -4.74 0.05
C GLY A 326 -2.68 -4.30 -0.11
N SER A 327 -1.77 -5.22 -0.42
CA SER A 327 -0.36 -4.92 -0.68
C SER A 327 0.25 -6.02 -1.55
N LYS A 328 1.38 -5.72 -2.20
CA LYS A 328 2.17 -6.73 -2.91
C LYS A 328 3.62 -6.33 -3.07
N LEU A 329 4.50 -7.32 -3.27
CA LEU A 329 5.88 -7.07 -3.68
C LEU A 329 5.97 -6.84 -5.20
N PRO A 330 7.05 -6.22 -5.71
CA PRO A 330 7.16 -5.85 -7.13
C PRO A 330 7.05 -7.02 -8.12
N MET A 331 7.40 -8.25 -7.70
CA MET A 331 7.36 -9.47 -8.51
C MET A 331 6.01 -10.22 -8.43
N ASN A 332 5.03 -9.71 -7.67
CA ASN A 332 3.71 -10.31 -7.53
C ASN A 332 2.67 -9.70 -8.48
N ASN A 333 1.61 -10.46 -8.76
CA ASN A 333 0.63 -10.13 -9.81
C ASN A 333 -0.80 -9.92 -9.29
N GLU A 334 -0.98 -9.70 -7.99
CA GLU A 334 -2.27 -9.29 -7.43
C GLU A 334 -2.69 -7.91 -7.94
N ILE A 335 -3.99 -7.64 -7.97
CA ILE A 335 -4.56 -6.33 -8.30
C ILE A 335 -4.69 -5.53 -7.02
N LEU A 336 -4.01 -4.38 -6.91
CA LEU A 336 -4.04 -3.62 -5.67
C LEU A 336 -5.37 -2.91 -5.45
N LEU A 337 -5.91 -3.05 -4.23
CA LEU A 337 -6.97 -2.19 -3.69
C LEU A 337 -6.36 -1.09 -2.82
N PRO A 338 -7.08 0.02 -2.62
CA PRO A 338 -6.74 0.97 -1.57
C PRO A 338 -6.63 0.26 -0.22
N PRO A 339 -5.67 0.64 0.65
CA PRO A 339 -5.53 -0.02 1.95
C PRO A 339 -6.79 0.18 2.80
N ALA A 340 -7.39 -0.92 3.26
CA ALA A 340 -8.66 -0.93 4.00
C ALA A 340 -8.65 0.00 5.22
N MET A 341 -7.53 0.09 5.92
CA MET A 341 -7.41 0.85 7.16
C MET A 341 -7.47 2.37 6.98
N TYR A 342 -7.36 2.90 5.74
CA TYR A 342 -7.63 4.32 5.48
C TYR A 342 -9.12 4.62 5.33
N TRP A 343 -9.97 3.59 5.26
CA TRP A 343 -11.42 3.73 5.11
C TRP A 343 -12.18 3.72 6.44
N THR A 344 -11.52 3.37 7.54
CA THR A 344 -12.16 3.30 8.86
C THR A 344 -12.01 4.60 9.65
N ASP A 345 -13.03 4.92 10.44
CA ASP A 345 -12.99 6.01 11.44
C ASP A 345 -12.32 5.59 12.75
N ASP A 346 -11.95 4.30 12.91
CA ASP A 346 -11.28 3.80 14.11
C ASP A 346 -10.03 4.65 14.45
N PRO A 347 -9.99 5.35 15.60
CA PRO A 347 -8.89 6.22 15.98
C PRO A 347 -7.52 5.54 16.01
N PHE A 348 -7.48 4.21 16.18
CA PHE A 348 -6.23 3.44 16.09
C PHE A 348 -5.57 3.56 14.71
N TYR A 349 -6.37 3.65 13.64
CA TYR A 349 -5.89 3.76 12.26
C TYR A 349 -6.02 5.18 11.69
N SER A 350 -7.14 5.87 11.93
CA SER A 350 -7.40 7.23 11.43
C SER A 350 -6.55 8.29 12.15
N GLY A 351 -6.04 7.99 13.34
CA GLY A 351 -5.41 8.97 14.23
C GLY A 351 -6.42 9.76 15.06
N GLY A 352 -7.73 9.51 14.90
CA GLY A 352 -8.81 10.21 15.57
C GLY A 352 -8.87 11.69 15.18
N GLU A 353 -9.41 12.53 16.07
CA GLU A 353 -9.59 13.97 15.80
C GLU A 353 -8.28 14.78 15.90
N GLN A 354 -7.21 14.20 16.46
CA GLN A 354 -5.96 14.92 16.74
C GLN A 354 -4.91 14.71 15.64
N HIS A 355 -4.57 15.79 14.94
CA HIS A 355 -3.63 15.76 13.80
C HIS A 355 -2.20 16.19 14.17
N GLY A 356 -1.93 16.38 15.46
CA GLY A 356 -0.68 16.90 15.99
C GLY A 356 -0.49 18.40 15.72
N ALA A 357 0.72 18.91 15.98
CA ALA A 357 1.05 20.30 15.70
C ALA A 357 1.29 20.55 14.20
N GLU A 358 1.06 21.80 13.78
CA GLU A 358 1.47 22.34 12.47
C GLU A 358 2.88 21.91 12.09
N TRP A 359 3.11 21.74 10.78
CA TRP A 359 4.36 21.20 10.25
C TRP A 359 5.60 21.98 10.74
N ASP A 360 5.53 23.30 10.69
CA ASP A 360 6.58 24.24 11.12
C ASP A 360 6.88 24.16 12.63
N LYS A 361 5.93 23.67 13.43
CA LYS A 361 6.05 23.48 14.88
C LYS A 361 6.47 22.06 15.27
N LYS A 362 6.63 21.14 14.31
CA LYS A 362 7.12 19.78 14.59
C LYS A 362 8.58 19.83 15.07
N LYS A 363 8.93 18.94 15.99
CA LYS A 363 10.30 18.83 16.53
C LYS A 363 11.14 17.95 15.62
N ASN A 364 12.39 18.34 15.40
CA ASN A 364 13.39 17.54 14.68
C ASN A 364 13.80 16.34 15.54
N LYS A 365 12.99 15.28 15.53
CA LYS A 365 13.20 14.04 16.28
C LYS A 365 12.90 12.83 15.41
N ILE A 366 13.73 11.81 15.55
CA ILE A 366 13.46 10.49 15.01
C ILE A 366 12.59 9.75 16.02
N ILE A 367 11.48 9.20 15.55
CA ILE A 367 10.59 8.35 16.35
C ILE A 367 10.50 6.98 15.70
N TRP A 368 10.47 5.95 16.53
CA TRP A 368 10.05 4.63 16.09
C TRP A 368 8.53 4.55 16.15
N ARG A 369 7.88 4.21 15.03
CA ARG A 369 6.43 4.02 14.95
C ARG A 369 6.14 2.61 14.43
N GLY A 370 5.26 1.90 15.12
CA GLY A 370 4.79 0.57 14.72
C GLY A 370 5.26 -0.56 15.65
N ALA A 371 4.46 -1.63 15.68
CA ALA A 371 4.85 -2.90 16.27
C ALA A 371 5.59 -3.76 15.24
N ALA A 372 6.41 -4.72 15.67
CA ALA A 372 7.08 -5.66 14.79
C ALA A 372 6.10 -6.76 14.31
N SER A 373 5.17 -6.39 13.42
CA SER A 373 4.07 -7.26 12.96
C SER A 373 4.26 -7.89 11.57
N GLY A 374 5.38 -7.62 10.88
CA GLY A 374 5.58 -8.01 9.47
C GLY A 374 6.02 -9.46 9.22
N GLY A 375 5.97 -10.33 10.24
CA GLY A 375 6.46 -11.72 10.19
C GLY A 375 6.47 -12.34 11.59
N ARG A 376 6.70 -13.65 11.70
CA ARG A 376 6.82 -14.29 13.02
C ARG A 376 8.16 -13.95 13.66
N ASN A 377 8.20 -14.05 14.99
CA ASN A 377 9.40 -13.79 15.76
C ASN A 377 9.72 -14.90 16.75
N HIS A 378 11.00 -15.26 16.84
CA HIS A 378 11.49 -16.20 17.84
C HIS A 378 11.97 -15.49 19.11
N ALA A 379 11.79 -16.13 20.27
CA ALA A 379 12.21 -15.59 21.57
C ALA A 379 13.75 -15.44 21.70
N PHE A 380 14.52 -16.27 20.97
CA PHE A 380 15.99 -16.36 21.12
C PHE A 380 16.80 -15.78 19.95
N GLY A 381 16.15 -15.20 18.93
CA GLY A 381 16.81 -14.38 17.91
C GLY A 381 16.45 -12.93 18.16
N SER A 382 17.36 -12.08 18.62
CA SER A 382 17.00 -10.66 18.79
C SER A 382 16.94 -9.96 17.43
N TRP A 383 16.13 -8.91 17.30
CA TRP A 383 16.19 -7.96 16.17
C TRP A 383 17.58 -7.30 15.98
N ARG A 384 18.54 -7.53 16.90
CA ARG A 384 19.93 -7.07 16.81
C ARG A 384 20.87 -8.08 16.13
N ASN A 385 20.46 -9.35 16.10
CA ASN A 385 21.12 -10.44 15.38
C ASN A 385 20.13 -11.06 14.37
N ARG A 386 19.19 -10.26 13.88
CA ARG A 386 18.23 -10.55 12.83
C ARG A 386 18.23 -9.37 11.87
#